data_AF-A0A939Q7D4-F1
#
_entry.id   AF-A0A939Q7D4-F1
#
_cell.length_a   1.000
_cell.length_b   1.000
_cell.length_c   1.000
_cell.angle_alpha   90.00
_cell.angle_beta   90.00
_cell.angle_gamma   90.00
#
_symmetry.space_group_name_H-M   'P 1'
#
loop_
_entity.id
_entity.type
_entity.pdbx_description
1 polymer ?
#
loop_
_entity_poly.entity_id
_entity_poly.type
_entity_poly.pdbx_seq_one_letter_code
_entity_poly.pdbx_strand_id
1 'polypeptide(L)' 'MARFVAVPLTLERRPFRDGPYGIVDEIRRAVERTKRAHPGLAHCRLADVALKKRGDRVQVTLYFAP' A
#
# COMPACT_ATOMS: atom_id res chain seq x y z
N MET A 1 13.46 14.63 11.86
CA MET A 1 12.77 13.32 11.92
C MET A 1 11.61 13.34 10.93
N ALA A 2 11.69 12.60 9.82
CA ALA A 2 10.55 12.45 8.94
C ALA A 2 9.50 11.55 9.63
N ARG A 3 8.31 12.08 9.88
CA ARG A 3 7.18 11.31 10.42
C ARG A 3 6.59 10.49 9.28
N PHE A 4 6.96 9.22 9.21
CA PHE A 4 6.33 8.28 8.29
C PHE A 4 5.09 7.68 8.93
N VAL A 5 3.96 7.70 8.21
CA VAL A 5 2.79 6.90 8.60
C VAL A 5 2.89 5.58 7.85
N ALA A 6 3.12 4.50 8.61
CA ALA A 6 3.18 3.15 8.09
C ALA A 6 1.79 2.51 8.15
N VAL A 7 1.23 2.15 7.00
CA VAL A 7 -0.08 1.49 6.93
C VAL A 7 0.13 0.05 6.45
N PRO A 8 0.03 -0.95 7.36
CA PRO A 8 0.13 -2.35 6.99
C PRO A 8 -1.18 -2.80 6.35
N LEU A 9 -1.05 -3.48 5.21
CA LEU A 9 -2.15 -4.05 4.45
C LEU A 9 -1.81 -5.51 4.17
N THR A 10 -2.77 -6.40 4.33
CA THR A 10 -2.63 -7.79 3.91
C THR A 10 -3.35 -7.95 2.59
N LEU A 11 -2.59 -8.21 1.52
CA LEU A 11 -3.14 -8.61 0.24
C LEU A 11 -3.14 -10.13 0.19
N GLU A 12 -4.32 -10.73 0.06
CA GLU A 12 -4.41 -12.15 -0.25
C GLU A 12 -3.99 -12.35 -1.71
N ARG A 13 -3.16 -13.37 -2.01
CA ARG A 13 -3.00 -13.82 -3.40
C ARG A 13 -4.33 -14.42 -3.86
N ARG A 14 -5.29 -13.57 -4.22
CA ARG A 14 -6.10 -13.91 -5.39
C ARG A 14 -5.13 -13.89 -6.58
N PRO A 15 -5.37 -14.68 -7.65
CA PRO A 15 -4.58 -14.50 -8.87
C PRO A 15 -4.69 -13.02 -9.23
N PHE A 16 -3.59 -12.26 -9.04
CA PHE A 16 -3.51 -10.88 -9.48
C PHE A 16 -3.87 -10.98 -10.96
N ARG A 17 -5.07 -10.54 -11.32
CA ARG A 17 -5.69 -10.73 -12.65
C ARG A 17 -4.59 -10.67 -13.70
N ASP A 18 -4.38 -11.75 -14.43
CA ASP A 18 -3.24 -11.98 -15.33
C ASP A 18 -3.02 -10.75 -16.22
N GLY A 19 -2.07 -9.92 -15.79
CA GLY A 19 -1.81 -8.62 -16.38
C GLY A 19 -0.64 -7.96 -15.66
N PRO A 20 0.26 -7.27 -16.38
CA PRO A 20 1.51 -6.76 -15.84
C PRO A 20 1.34 -5.72 -14.70
N TYR A 21 0.12 -5.28 -14.43
CA TYR A 21 -0.20 -4.20 -13.48
C TYR A 21 -1.03 -4.62 -12.27
N GLY A 22 -1.39 -5.91 -12.11
CA GLY A 22 -2.36 -6.35 -11.10
C GLY A 22 -2.04 -5.92 -9.66
N ILE A 23 -0.79 -6.13 -9.21
CA ILE A 23 -0.36 -5.74 -7.85
C ILE A 23 -0.18 -4.22 -7.69
N VAL A 24 0.24 -3.53 -8.75
CA VAL A 24 0.44 -2.08 -8.76
C VAL A 24 -0.90 -1.36 -8.63
N ASP A 25 -1.93 -1.83 -9.34
CA ASP A 25 -3.29 -1.29 -9.22
C ASP A 25 -3.89 -1.54 -7.83
N GLU A 26 -3.63 -2.68 -7.20
CA GLU A 26 -4.06 -2.92 -5.82
C GLU A 26 -3.38 -1.97 -4.83
N ILE A 27 -2.07 -1.76 -4.97
CA ILE A 27 -1.32 -0.80 -4.15
C ILE A 27 -1.88 0.61 -4.35
N ARG A 28 -2.13 1.05 -5.60
CA ARG A 28 -2.74 2.35 -5.89
C ARG A 28 -4.11 2.50 -5.24
N ARG A 29 -5.00 1.51 -5.37
CA ARG A 29 -6.32 1.51 -4.70
C ARG A 29 -6.20 1.52 -3.19
N ALA A 30 -5.20 0.85 -2.63
CA ALA A 30 -4.97 0.85 -1.20
C ALA A 30 -4.50 2.22 -0.71
N VAL A 31 -3.58 2.86 -1.42
CA VAL A 31 -3.13 4.24 -1.16
C VAL A 31 -4.31 5.21 -1.14
N GLU A 32 -5.17 5.18 -2.17
CA GLU A 32 -6.35 6.04 -2.25
C GLU A 32 -7.33 5.79 -1.09
N ARG A 33 -7.58 4.52 -0.73
CA ARG A 33 -8.43 4.18 0.42
C ARG A 33 -7.83 4.69 1.73
N THR A 34 -6.52 4.51 1.92
CA THR A 34 -5.79 4.99 3.10
C THR A 34 -5.84 6.50 3.21
N LYS A 35 -5.64 7.25 2.12
CA LYS A 35 -5.75 8.71 2.10
C LYS A 35 -7.16 9.20 2.42
N ARG A 36 -8.19 8.52 1.92
CA ARG A 36 -9.60 8.84 2.24
C ARG A 36 -9.94 8.56 3.70
N ALA A 37 -9.43 7.47 4.26
CA ALA A 37 -9.66 7.10 5.65
C ALA A 37 -8.89 7.98 6.65
N HIS A 38 -7.76 8.57 6.22
CA HIS A 38 -6.91 9.40 7.06
C HIS A 38 -6.69 10.77 6.39
N PRO A 39 -7.53 11.79 6.67
CA PRO A 39 -7.43 13.12 6.06
C PRO A 39 -6.05 13.78 6.21
N GLY A 40 -5.32 13.47 7.29
CA GLY A 40 -3.94 13.92 7.50
C GLY A 40 -2.92 13.39 6.49
N LEU A 41 -3.28 12.35 5.71
CA LEU A 41 -2.46 11.79 4.63
C LEU A 41 -2.85 12.31 3.24
N ALA A 42 -3.89 13.12 3.12
CA ALA A 42 -4.37 13.62 1.82
C ALA A 42 -3.27 14.38 1.07
N HIS A 43 -2.47 15.17 1.80
CA HIS A 43 -1.36 15.94 1.27
C HIS A 43 -0.04 15.14 1.18
N CYS A 44 0.04 13.98 1.84
CA CYS A 44 1.25 13.18 1.85
C CYS A 44 1.46 12.42 0.54
N ARG A 45 2.72 12.27 0.14
CA ARG A 45 3.13 11.40 -0.98
C ARG A 45 3.52 10.03 -0.46
N LEU A 46 3.27 9.01 -1.27
CA LEU A 46 3.82 7.68 -1.00
C LEU A 46 5.34 7.75 -1.25
N ALA A 47 6.12 7.54 -0.19
CA ALA A 47 7.58 7.62 -0.24
C ALA A 47 8.21 6.24 -0.49
N ASP A 48 7.62 5.19 0.07
CA ASP A 48 8.14 3.83 -0.05
C ASP A 48 7.02 2.78 0.10
N VAL A 49 7.27 1.59 -0.42
CA VAL A 49 6.41 0.41 -0.32
C VAL A 49 7.25 -0.81 0.04
N ALA A 50 7.08 -1.32 1.25
CA ALA A 50 7.70 -2.58 1.64
C ALA A 50 6.75 -3.76 1.39
N LEU A 51 7.27 -4.82 0.78
CA LEU A 51 6.55 -6.05 0.50
C LEU A 51 7.18 -7.19 1.30
N LYS A 52 6.35 -7.96 2.01
CA LYS A 52 6.77 -9.12 2.78
C LYS A 52 5.88 -10.32 2.49
N LYS A 53 6.46 -11.36 1.89
CA LYS A 53 5.75 -12.61 1.64
C LYS A 53 5.54 -13.38 2.96
N ARG A 54 4.32 -13.89 3.16
CA ARG A 54 3.89 -14.68 4.32
C ARG A 54 3.08 -15.88 3.82
N GLY A 55 3.77 -16.96 3.46
CA GLY A 55 3.16 -18.12 2.80
C GLY A 55 2.56 -17.70 1.47
N ASP A 56 1.24 -17.90 1.34
CA ASP A 56 0.47 -17.50 0.16
C ASP A 56 -0.03 -16.05 0.20
N ARG A 57 0.28 -15.29 1.25
CA ARG A 57 -0.11 -13.89 1.39
C ARG A 57 1.06 -12.95 1.14
N VAL A 58 0.74 -11.73 0.72
CA VAL A 58 1.70 -10.63 0.63
C VAL A 58 1.25 -9.54 1.60
N GLN A 59 2.10 -9.26 2.59
CA GLN A 59 1.95 -8.12 3.46
C GLN A 59 2.61 -6.91 2.79
N VAL A 60 1.86 -5.83 2.61
CA VAL A 60 2.32 -4.58 2.05
C VAL A 60 2.35 -3.53 3.15
N THR A 61 3.43 -2.78 3.28
CA THR A 61 3.49 -1.62 4.18
C THR A 61 3.73 -0.37 3.33
N LEU A 62 2.80 0.58 3.42
CA LEU A 62 2.89 1.86 2.72
C LEU A 62 3.49 2.91 3.65
N TYR A 63 4.51 3.62 3.19
CA TYR A 63 5.14 4.72 3.94
C TYR A 63 4.80 6.05 3.28
N PHE A 64 4.14 6.93 4.03
CA PHE A 64 3.78 8.26 3.57
C PHE A 64 4.73 9.31 4.13
N ALA A 65 5.16 10.26 3.30
CA ALA A 65 5.90 11.45 3.68
C ALA A 65 5.08 12.72 3.36
N PRO A 66 5.20 13.80 4.14
CA PRO A 66 4.56 15.08 3.85
C PRO A 66 4.87 15.61 2.45
#